data_AF-A0AAW8RUB4-F1
#
_entry.id   AF-A0AAW8RUB4-F1
#
_cell.length_a   1.000
_cell.length_b   1.000
_cell.length_c   1.000
_cell.angle_alpha   90.00
_cell.angle_beta   90.00
_cell.angle_gamma   90.00
#
_symmetry.space_group_name_H-M   'P 1'
#
loop_
_entity.id
_entity.type
_entity.pdbx_description
1 polymer ?
#
loop_
_entity_poly.entity_id
_entity_poly.type
_entity_poly.pdbx_seq_one_letter_code
_entity_poly.pdbx_strand_id
1 'polypeptide(L)'
;MQERKTITLPIGKTVDPIWDKKNIMVAIKVMPNMSLSLFENEVLDGQSIYNLERIILVTKYKKQTVIPIKKVILTTDGSYRCYVTDDVKINRGELVLPRMKKKK
;
A
#
# COMPACT_ATOMS: atom_id res chain seq x y z
N MET A 1 20.57 -9.25 11.56
CA MET A 1 19.83 -8.01 11.21
C MET A 1 18.61 -8.44 10.42
N GLN A 2 17.39 -8.23 10.92
CA GLN A 2 16.18 -8.45 10.12
C GLN A 2 16.06 -7.26 9.17
N GLU A 3 16.24 -7.50 7.87
CA GLU A 3 15.96 -6.48 6.85
C GLU A 3 14.48 -6.10 6.96
N ARG A 4 14.22 -4.83 7.29
CA ARG A 4 12.88 -4.27 7.33
C ARG A 4 12.27 -4.37 5.94
N LYS A 5 11.34 -5.32 5.72
CA LYS A 5 10.77 -5.58 4.40
C LYS A 5 9.89 -4.40 3.97
N THR A 6 10.46 -3.59 3.08
CA THR A 6 9.81 -2.44 2.45
C THR A 6 9.65 -2.75 0.96
N ILE A 7 8.43 -2.65 0.44
CA ILE A 7 8.15 -2.82 -0.99
C ILE A 7 7.63 -1.53 -1.60
N THR A 8 7.84 -1.35 -2.91
CA THR A 8 7.30 -0.22 -3.65
C THR A 8 6.20 -0.69 -4.57
N LEU A 9 5.02 -0.09 -4.46
CA LEU A 9 3.82 -0.50 -5.18
C LEU A 9 3.15 0.70 -5.88
N PRO A 10 2.86 0.62 -7.19
CA PRO A 10 2.11 1.64 -7.88
C PRO A 10 0.62 1.54 -7.53
N ILE A 11 -0.01 2.66 -7.16
CA ILE A 11 -1.47 2.72 -6.98
C ILE A 11 -2.15 2.59 -8.35
N GLY A 12 -3.17 1.75 -8.43
CA GLY A 12 -3.94 1.56 -9.66
C GLY A 12 -4.70 0.25 -9.66
N LYS A 13 -4.84 -0.39 -10.83
CA LYS A 13 -5.68 -1.59 -11.02
C LYS A 13 -5.36 -2.76 -10.10
N THR A 14 -4.13 -2.83 -9.58
CA THR A 14 -3.62 -3.99 -8.85
C THR A 14 -3.31 -3.69 -7.38
N VAL A 15 -3.43 -2.41 -6.97
CA VAL A 15 -3.19 -1.94 -5.61
C VAL A 15 -4.16 -0.81 -5.28
N ASP A 16 -5.08 -1.07 -4.36
CA ASP A 16 -6.17 -0.19 -3.99
C ASP A 16 -6.10 0.21 -2.52
N PRO A 17 -5.93 1.51 -2.19
CA PRO A 17 -6.10 2.01 -0.84
C PRO A 17 -7.54 1.87 -0.35
N ILE A 18 -7.70 1.40 0.89
CA ILE A 18 -8.97 1.33 1.60
C ILE A 18 -9.06 2.50 2.58
N TRP A 19 -10.21 3.19 2.56
CA TRP A 19 -10.45 4.41 3.32
C TRP A 19 -11.57 4.18 4.34
N ASP A 20 -11.49 4.86 5.49
CA ASP A 20 -12.61 4.96 6.42
C ASP A 20 -13.63 6.04 5.97
N LYS A 21 -14.69 6.22 6.78
CA LYS A 21 -15.73 7.24 6.55
C LYS A 21 -15.20 8.68 6.61
N LYS A 22 -14.02 8.91 7.22
CA LYS A 22 -13.36 10.21 7.35
C LYS A 22 -12.30 10.43 6.26
N ASN A 23 -12.21 9.54 5.26
CA ASN A 23 -11.21 9.55 4.20
C ASN A 23 -9.76 9.34 4.68
N ILE A 24 -9.57 8.68 5.82
CA ILE A 24 -8.27 8.26 6.35
C ILE A 24 -7.98 6.85 5.85
N MET A 25 -6.75 6.60 5.40
CA MET A 25 -6.33 5.28 4.95
C MET A 25 -6.31 4.30 6.12
N VAL A 26 -7.00 3.16 5.97
CA VAL A 26 -7.01 2.10 6.99
C VAL A 26 -6.25 0.86 6.54
N ALA A 27 -6.20 0.61 5.23
CA ALA A 27 -5.49 -0.53 4.67
C ALA A 27 -5.13 -0.31 3.20
N ILE A 28 -4.30 -1.18 2.66
CA ILE A 28 -3.98 -1.31 1.25
C ILE A 28 -4.41 -2.71 0.82
N LYS A 29 -5.22 -2.81 -0.23
CA LYS A 29 -5.56 -4.06 -0.89
C LYS A 29 -4.57 -4.30 -2.03
N VAL A 30 -3.82 -5.38 -1.95
CA VAL A 30 -2.92 -5.85 -3.00
C VAL A 30 -3.62 -7.01 -3.72
N MET A 31 -3.92 -6.83 -5.00
CA MET A 31 -4.68 -7.81 -5.78
C MET A 31 -3.88 -9.11 -5.99
N PRO A 32 -4.55 -10.25 -6.24
CA PRO A 32 -3.87 -11.54 -6.39
C PRO A 32 -2.79 -11.52 -7.48
N ASN A 33 -3.06 -10.88 -8.61
CA ASN A 33 -2.11 -10.76 -9.72
C ASN A 33 -0.85 -9.93 -9.36
N MET A 34 -0.98 -8.89 -8.54
CA MET A 34 0.20 -8.17 -8.03
C MET A 34 1.00 -9.04 -7.09
N SER A 35 0.31 -9.75 -6.19
CA SER A 35 0.94 -10.61 -5.19
C SER A 35 1.71 -11.75 -5.86
N LEU A 36 1.11 -12.38 -6.88
CA LEU A 36 1.75 -13.38 -7.72
C LEU A 36 3.00 -12.81 -8.40
N SER A 37 2.91 -11.63 -9.01
CA SER A 37 4.06 -10.98 -9.64
C SER A 37 5.19 -10.70 -8.65
N LEU A 38 4.89 -10.27 -7.41
CA LEU A 38 5.90 -10.07 -6.37
C LEU A 38 6.60 -11.37 -5.98
N PHE A 39 5.88 -12.50 -6.02
CA PHE A 39 6.42 -13.82 -5.69
C PHE A 39 7.27 -14.40 -6.83
N GLU A 40 6.78 -14.32 -8.07
CA GLU A 40 7.50 -14.78 -9.27
C GLU A 40 8.81 -14.02 -9.51
N ASN A 41 8.87 -12.75 -9.10
CA ASN A 41 10.06 -11.91 -9.22
C ASN A 41 10.92 -11.92 -7.95
N GLU A 42 10.64 -12.82 -7.00
CA GLU A 42 11.40 -12.99 -5.75
C GLU A 42 11.49 -11.71 -4.88
N VAL A 43 10.58 -10.74 -5.09
CA VAL A 43 10.50 -9.51 -4.29
C VAL A 43 9.99 -9.84 -2.89
N LEU A 44 9.05 -10.77 -2.81
CA LEU A 44 8.54 -11.35 -1.59
C LEU A 44 8.39 -12.86 -1.78
N ASP A 45 8.45 -13.60 -0.69
CA ASP A 45 7.95 -14.96 -0.59
C ASP A 45 6.63 -14.99 0.20
N GLY A 46 5.93 -16.13 0.14
CA GLY A 46 4.63 -16.33 0.79
C GLY A 46 4.63 -16.19 2.32
N GLN A 47 5.78 -16.31 3.00
CA GLN A 47 5.88 -16.04 4.45
C GLN A 47 6.21 -14.59 4.73
N SER A 48 7.08 -14.00 3.91
CA SER A 48 7.62 -12.67 4.13
C SER A 48 6.64 -11.54 3.89
N ILE A 49 5.61 -11.77 3.08
CA ILE A 49 4.52 -10.81 2.90
C ILE A 49 3.83 -10.48 4.23
N TYR A 50 3.81 -11.42 5.18
CA TYR A 50 3.26 -11.21 6.52
C TYR A 50 4.17 -10.40 7.44
N ASN A 51 5.45 -10.25 7.08
CA ASN A 51 6.46 -9.48 7.81
C ASN A 51 6.71 -8.10 7.18
N LEU A 52 5.81 -7.65 6.27
CA LEU A 52 5.90 -6.31 5.70
C LEU A 52 5.73 -5.25 6.78
N GLU A 53 6.74 -4.41 6.95
CA GLU A 53 6.69 -3.27 7.88
C GLU A 53 6.25 -1.99 7.17
N ARG A 54 6.58 -1.85 5.88
CA ARG A 54 6.35 -0.62 5.12
C ARG A 54 6.00 -0.91 3.66
N ILE A 55 5.12 -0.10 3.10
CA ILE A 55 4.80 -0.08 1.68
C ILE A 55 4.99 1.35 1.17
N ILE A 56 5.81 1.54 0.14
CA ILE A 56 5.95 2.80 -0.57
C ILE A 56 4.90 2.81 -1.68
N LEU A 57 3.84 3.60 -1.49
CA LEU A 57 2.83 3.80 -2.52
C LEU A 57 3.28 4.87 -3.51
N VAL A 58 3.32 4.51 -4.78
CA VAL A 58 3.66 5.42 -5.89
C VAL A 58 2.39 5.83 -6.61
N THR A 59 2.10 7.13 -6.61
CA THR A 59 0.94 7.68 -7.32
C THR A 59 1.24 7.85 -8.81
N LYS A 60 0.20 8.09 -9.63
CA LYS A 60 0.35 8.44 -11.06
C LYS A 60 1.30 9.63 -11.30
N TYR A 61 1.47 10.51 -10.31
CA TYR A 61 2.35 11.68 -10.39
C TYR A 61 3.77 11.40 -9.89
N LYS A 62 4.17 10.13 -9.78
CA LYS A 62 5.47 9.67 -9.23
C LYS A 62 5.73 10.13 -7.78
N LYS A 63 4.70 10.60 -7.07
CA LYS A 63 4.82 10.90 -5.63
C LYS A 63 4.88 9.58 -4.88
N GLN A 64 5.93 9.42 -4.08
CA GLN A 64 6.10 8.27 -3.21
C GLN A 64 5.62 8.63 -1.80
N THR A 65 4.81 7.77 -1.21
CA THR A 65 4.32 7.92 0.17
C THR A 65 4.62 6.65 0.93
N VAL A 66 5.38 6.76 2.02
CA VAL A 66 5.72 5.62 2.86
C VAL A 66 4.56 5.34 3.81
N ILE A 67 4.04 4.12 3.74
CA ILE A 67 2.91 3.65 4.55
C ILE A 67 3.43 2.58 5.50
N PRO A 68 3.47 2.84 6.82
CA PRO A 68 3.77 1.80 7.80
C PRO A 68 2.61 0.80 7.90
N ILE A 69 2.95 -0.47 7.97
CA ILE A 69 2.03 -1.59 7.99
C ILE A 69 2.05 -2.23 9.38
N LYS A 70 0.86 -2.36 9.96
CA LYS A 70 0.63 -3.00 11.26
C LYS A 70 0.48 -4.51 11.13
N LYS A 71 -0.23 -4.95 10.09
CA LYS A 71 -0.60 -6.36 9.88
C LYS A 71 -0.95 -6.59 8.42
N VAL A 72 -0.62 -7.78 7.91
CA VAL A 72 -1.08 -8.26 6.61
C VAL A 72 -1.96 -9.50 6.79
N ILE A 73 -3.04 -9.60 6.01
CA ILE A 73 -3.97 -10.74 6.02
C ILE A 73 -4.29 -11.17 4.59
N LEU A 74 -4.24 -12.48 4.31
CA LEU A 74 -4.79 -13.05 3.09
C LEU A 74 -6.32 -13.15 3.20
N THR A 75 -7.05 -12.52 2.28
CA THR A 75 -8.51 -12.57 2.24
C THR A 75 -9.00 -13.70 1.34
N THR A 76 -10.28 -14.05 1.47
CA THR A 76 -10.92 -15.17 0.73
C THR A 76 -10.93 -14.99 -0.78
N ASP A 77 -10.80 -13.75 -1.28
CA ASP A 77 -10.67 -13.43 -2.70
C ASP A 77 -9.22 -13.55 -3.22
N GLY A 78 -8.29 -14.08 -2.40
CA GLY A 78 -6.89 -14.25 -2.74
C GLY A 78 -6.06 -12.96 -2.70
N SER A 79 -6.67 -11.83 -2.32
CA SER A 79 -5.94 -10.57 -2.17
C SER A 79 -5.30 -10.46 -0.79
N TYR A 80 -4.24 -9.65 -0.69
CA TYR A 80 -3.63 -9.33 0.59
C TYR A 80 -4.09 -7.97 1.07
N ARG A 81 -4.56 -7.90 2.31
CA ARG A 81 -4.94 -6.64 2.97
C ARG A 81 -3.88 -6.25 3.98
N CYS A 82 -3.17 -5.17 3.69
CA CYS A 82 -2.11 -4.61 4.52
C CYS A 82 -2.69 -3.45 5.33
N TYR A 83 -2.96 -3.66 6.62
CA TYR A 83 -3.52 -2.65 7.52
C TYR A 83 -2.45 -1.63 7.91
N VAL A 84 -2.82 -0.35 7.86
CA VAL A 84 -1.96 0.77 8.22
C VAL A 84 -1.88 0.87 9.75
N THR A 85 -0.77 1.41 10.27
CA THR A 85 -0.65 1.69 11.70
C THR A 85 -1.54 2.86 12.12
N ASP A 86 -2.11 2.81 13.33
CA ASP A 86 -3.13 3.75 13.80
C ASP A 86 -2.59 5.19 14.03
N ASP A 87 -1.28 5.34 14.13
CA ASP A 87 -0.57 6.61 14.30
C ASP A 87 -0.43 7.41 13.00
N VAL A 88 -0.68 6.79 11.85
CA VAL A 88 -0.53 7.44 10.54
C VAL A 88 -1.88 7.83 9.95
N LYS A 89 -2.10 9.14 9.83
CA LYS A 89 -3.29 9.73 9.22
C LYS A 89 -2.99 10.18 7.80
N ILE A 90 -3.14 9.27 6.84
CA ILE A 90 -3.01 9.61 5.40
C ILE A 90 -4.39 9.89 4.84
N ASN A 91 -4.61 11.12 4.39
CA ASN A 91 -5.87 11.52 3.79
C ASN A 91 -5.94 11.15 2.31
N ARG A 92 -7.12 10.74 1.84
CA ARG A 92 -7.38 10.42 0.42
C ARG A 92 -6.97 11.55 -0.53
N GLY A 93 -7.23 12.79 -0.14
CA GLY A 93 -6.87 13.97 -0.94
C GLY A 93 -5.36 14.15 -1.13
N GLU A 94 -4.55 13.78 -0.15
CA GLU A 94 -3.09 13.93 -0.21
C GLU A 94 -2.41 12.88 -1.09
N LEU A 95 -3.06 11.74 -1.26
CA LEU A 95 -2.56 10.60 -2.03
C LEU A 95 -3.11 10.55 -3.46
N VAL A 96 -4.39 10.87 -3.66
CA VAL A 96 -5.09 10.64 -4.95
C VAL A 96 -5.22 11.91 -5.80
N LEU A 97 -5.21 13.11 -5.20
CA LEU A 97 -5.43 14.33 -5.97
C LEU A 97 -4.12 14.91 -6.54
N PRO A 98 -4.13 15.39 -7.79
CA PRO A 98 -3.13 16.34 -8.24
C PRO A 98 -3.20 17.60 -7.36
N ARG A 99 -2.04 18.20 -7.06
CA ARG A 99 -2.00 19.59 -6.60
C ARG A 99 -2.76 20.47 -7.62
N MET A 100 -3.94 20.94 -7.26
CA MET A 100 -4.62 22.07 -7.89
C MET A 100 -4.65 23.20 -6.84
N LYS A 101 -4.28 24.45 -7.07
CA LYS A 101 -4.03 25.26 -8.28
C LYS A 101 -2.85 26.21 -7.99
N LYS A 102 -2.00 26.52 -8.97
CA LYS A 102 -1.28 27.81 -8.91
C LYS A 102 -2.35 28.90 -9.05
N LYS A 103 -2.60 29.65 -7.98
CA LYS A 103 -3.23 30.97 -8.07
C LYS A 103 -2.12 31.97 -8.39
N LYS A 104 -2.12 32.50 -9.61
CA LYS A 104 -2.00 33.93 -9.89
C LYS A 104 -2.28 34.16 -11.35
#